data_AF-A0A3A1QLU0-F1
#
_entry.id   AF-A0A3A1QLU0-F1
#
_cell.length_a   1.000
_cell.length_b   1.000
_cell.length_c   1.000
_cell.angle_alpha   90.00
_cell.angle_beta   90.00
_cell.angle_gamma   90.00
#
_symmetry.space_group_name_H-M   'P 1'
#
loop_
_entity.id
_entity.type
_entity.pdbx_description
1 polymer ?
#
loop_
_entity_poly.entity_id
_entity_poly.type
_entity_poly.pdbx_seq_one_letter_code
_entity_poly.pdbx_strand_id
1 'polypeptide(L)'
;MFKNYIMNQVVLPLDLEIKLQKNDIAFAVHDLVEQIPHQAFDSFIRSTGCPAYHPRMMMKIILCAYSQSVFSGRKIEALLHDSVRMMWLAQGHEPSYRTINRFRVCPEVKALLRECFVQFRCHLVKEKHIDDEAIFIDGTKLEANANKFTFVWRKSVEKYSEGLIEKSNQLYDELVEKEIIPEIERESPEVLSTENLAEVVKKLEKTVEGISKQMEESQEVSERKQLRSARKIPKQILKQFKDFVARKQKYEQDMATFGTRNSYSKTDRDATFMRMKDDYMKNGQLKAGYNVQIATEGQYTLAYDVFPNPTDTRTFIPFLNTIEKHFFQLPKYIVADAGYGSEENYKEVFENRTSTPLITYNMYRKEKTKSAQKNEFNTANWKYDEETDSFTCPNDQRLIFRHLSHKTDRNGFSREFKVYECESCAGCPFRSECTKAKEGNNRKLLLNEKWEKQKEKIRTLLSDEKTGKVYGRRKIDVEPVFGYLKANLGFTRFSVRRKERVHNEMGFALMAVNLRKLTARNVI
;
A
#
# COMPACT_ATOMS: atom_id res chain seq x y z
N MET A 1 -29.17 -1.47 55.04
CA MET A 1 -29.96 -0.25 54.80
C MET A 1 -29.63 0.26 53.42
N PHE A 2 -30.60 0.36 52.51
CA PHE A 2 -30.37 0.87 51.15
C PHE A 2 -30.36 2.41 51.17
N LYS A 3 -29.63 3.02 50.24
CA LYS A 3 -29.79 4.45 49.97
C LYS A 3 -31.20 4.68 49.41
N ASN A 4 -31.88 5.71 49.90
CA ASN A 4 -33.19 6.09 49.37
C ASN A 4 -33.09 6.34 47.86
N TYR A 5 -33.94 5.71 47.06
CA TYR A 5 -33.91 5.73 45.60
C TYR A 5 -35.27 6.19 45.09
N ILE A 6 -35.33 7.45 44.63
CA ILE A 6 -36.55 8.07 44.09
C ILE A 6 -36.19 8.56 42.69
N MET A 7 -36.69 7.89 41.65
CA MET A 7 -36.40 8.27 40.25
C MET A 7 -37.00 9.63 39.85
N ASN A 8 -38.13 10.00 40.43
CA ASN A 8 -38.90 11.20 40.05
C ASN A 8 -38.48 12.46 40.82
N GLN A 9 -37.31 12.45 41.47
CA GLN A 9 -36.80 13.63 42.16
C GLN A 9 -36.29 14.65 41.13
N VAL A 10 -36.76 15.89 41.23
CA VAL A 10 -36.30 16.99 40.37
C VAL A 10 -34.83 17.29 40.69
N VAL A 11 -33.98 17.25 39.66
CA VAL A 11 -32.55 17.58 39.76
C VAL A 11 -32.24 18.70 38.76
N LEU A 12 -31.48 19.72 39.19
CA LEU A 12 -31.02 20.79 38.33
C LEU A 12 -30.02 20.25 37.27
N PRO A 13 -29.99 20.80 36.05
CA PRO A 13 -28.99 20.44 35.06
C PRO A 13 -27.60 20.85 35.57
N LEU A 14 -26.84 19.86 36.02
CA LEU A 14 -25.46 20.02 36.47
C LEU A 14 -24.53 20.10 35.25
N ASP A 15 -23.44 20.85 35.41
CA ASP A 15 -22.32 20.81 34.48
C ASP A 15 -21.88 19.35 34.27
N LEU A 16 -21.87 18.92 33.01
CA LEU A 16 -21.50 17.56 32.63
C LEU A 16 -20.04 17.25 32.95
N GLU A 17 -19.20 18.29 33.08
CA GLU A 17 -17.80 18.16 33.50
C GLU A 17 -17.69 17.46 34.86
N ILE A 18 -18.60 17.75 35.79
CA ILE A 18 -18.61 17.19 37.16
C ILE A 18 -18.82 15.67 37.15
N LYS A 19 -19.44 15.13 36.09
CA LYS A 19 -19.66 13.68 35.93
C LYS A 19 -18.44 12.95 35.35
N LEU A 20 -17.45 13.69 34.82
CA LEU A 20 -16.24 13.12 34.25
C LEU A 20 -15.14 13.02 35.31
N GLN A 21 -14.36 11.94 35.26
CA GLN A 21 -13.17 11.81 36.10
C GLN A 21 -12.08 12.76 35.59
N LYS A 22 -11.24 13.32 36.48
CA LYS A 22 -10.15 14.23 36.07
C LYS A 22 -9.21 13.66 35.01
N ASN A 23 -9.03 12.34 34.99
CA ASN A 23 -8.18 11.63 34.04
C ASN A 23 -8.97 11.03 32.86
N ASP A 24 -10.20 11.48 32.63
CA ASP A 24 -11.03 10.98 31.54
C ASP A 24 -10.46 11.37 30.17
N ILE A 25 -10.62 10.48 29.20
CA ILE A 25 -10.15 10.67 27.83
C ILE A 25 -10.76 11.88 27.13
N ALA A 26 -11.95 12.32 27.56
CA ALA A 26 -12.58 13.52 27.05
C ALA A 26 -11.69 14.76 27.26
N PHE A 27 -11.03 14.90 28.41
CA PHE A 27 -10.12 16.02 28.68
C PHE A 27 -8.88 15.97 27.81
N ALA A 28 -8.23 14.81 27.70
CA ALA A 28 -7.05 14.67 26.83
C ALA A 28 -7.37 14.93 25.34
N VAL A 29 -8.56 14.52 24.88
CA VAL A 29 -9.05 14.86 23.53
C VAL A 29 -9.28 16.36 23.40
N HIS A 30 -9.91 16.99 24.42
CA HIS A 30 -10.17 18.42 24.43
C HIS A 30 -8.86 19.22 24.35
N ASP A 31 -7.92 18.95 25.25
CA ASP A 31 -6.66 19.67 25.37
C ASP A 31 -5.81 19.56 24.10
N LEU A 32 -5.73 18.36 23.51
CA LEU A 32 -4.98 18.16 22.27
C LEU A 32 -5.58 18.96 21.11
N VAL A 33 -6.91 18.93 20.95
CA VAL A 33 -7.55 19.68 19.85
C VAL A 33 -7.48 21.18 20.09
N GLU A 34 -7.51 21.63 21.34
CA GLU A 34 -7.40 23.07 21.64
C GLU A 34 -6.01 23.65 21.34
N GLN A 35 -4.95 22.84 21.51
CA GLN A 35 -3.57 23.22 21.17
C GLN A 35 -3.33 23.42 19.66
N ILE A 36 -4.21 22.91 18.79
CA ILE A 36 -4.08 23.11 17.34
C ILE A 36 -4.29 24.60 17.02
N PRO A 37 -3.41 25.26 16.25
CA PRO A 37 -3.56 26.66 15.87
C PRO A 37 -4.88 26.94 15.13
N HIS A 38 -5.51 28.09 15.39
CA HIS A 38 -6.77 28.45 14.73
C HIS A 38 -6.66 28.48 13.20
N GLN A 39 -5.50 28.88 12.67
CA GLN A 39 -5.25 28.95 11.23
C GLN A 39 -5.37 27.60 10.52
N ALA A 40 -5.13 26.49 11.23
CA ALA A 40 -5.30 25.15 10.67
C ALA A 40 -6.77 24.83 10.32
N PHE A 41 -7.72 25.57 10.89
CA PHE A 41 -9.16 25.40 10.68
C PHE A 41 -9.74 26.34 9.63
N ASP A 42 -8.98 27.33 9.13
CA ASP A 42 -9.47 28.36 8.21
C ASP A 42 -10.05 27.78 6.92
N SER A 43 -9.48 26.65 6.46
CA SER A 43 -9.97 25.93 5.27
C SER A 43 -11.42 25.43 5.37
N PHE A 44 -11.97 25.35 6.58
CA PHE A 44 -13.37 24.93 6.81
C PHE A 44 -14.35 26.10 6.90
N ILE A 45 -13.85 27.35 6.92
CA ILE A 45 -14.69 28.54 6.96
C ILE A 45 -15.39 28.69 5.61
N ARG A 46 -16.71 28.85 5.64
CA ARG A 46 -17.53 29.10 4.45
C ARG A 46 -18.21 30.45 4.60
N SER A 47 -18.18 31.25 3.54
CA SER A 47 -18.83 32.56 3.50
C SER A 47 -20.33 32.46 3.19
N THR A 48 -20.82 31.32 2.70
CA THR A 48 -22.21 31.13 2.26
C THR A 48 -22.78 29.77 2.68
N GLY A 49 -24.11 29.71 2.81
CA GLY A 49 -24.87 28.50 3.15
C GLY A 49 -25.21 28.37 4.65
N CYS A 50 -25.81 27.23 5.03
CA CYS A 50 -26.10 26.91 6.42
C CYS A 50 -24.78 26.83 7.23
N PRO A 51 -24.69 27.46 8.41
CA PRO A 51 -23.51 27.35 9.27
C PRO A 51 -23.15 25.88 9.51
N ALA A 52 -21.90 25.54 9.22
CA ALA A 52 -21.37 24.22 9.51
C ALA A 52 -21.00 24.12 10.99
N TYR A 53 -21.05 22.89 11.54
CA TYR A 53 -20.50 22.62 12.86
C TYR A 53 -19.01 22.93 12.92
N HIS A 54 -18.55 23.42 14.06
CA HIS A 54 -17.15 23.82 14.23
C HIS A 54 -16.21 22.60 14.06
N PRO A 55 -15.14 22.70 13.24
CA PRO A 55 -14.26 21.56 12.94
C PRO A 55 -13.53 21.02 14.18
N ARG A 56 -13.20 21.87 15.18
CA ARG A 56 -12.69 21.40 16.50
C ARG A 56 -13.64 20.43 17.17
N MET A 57 -14.93 20.77 17.24
CA MET A 57 -15.94 19.91 17.86
C MET A 57 -16.05 18.59 17.07
N MET A 58 -16.12 18.66 15.74
CA MET A 58 -16.17 17.46 14.88
C MET A 58 -14.96 16.55 15.08
N MET A 59 -13.77 17.12 15.26
CA MET A 59 -12.54 16.37 15.54
C MET A 59 -12.57 15.72 16.92
N LYS A 60 -13.01 16.45 17.95
CA LYS A 60 -13.13 15.96 19.33
C LYS A 60 -14.06 14.74 19.42
N ILE A 61 -15.26 14.84 18.85
CA ILE A 61 -16.24 13.75 18.91
C ILE A 61 -15.75 12.48 18.17
N ILE A 62 -15.05 12.63 17.05
CA ILE A 62 -14.52 11.49 16.30
C ILE A 62 -13.37 10.82 17.07
N LEU A 63 -12.43 11.61 17.59
CA LEU A 63 -11.31 11.07 18.39
C LEU A 63 -11.81 10.36 19.66
N CYS A 64 -12.77 10.96 20.36
CA CYS A 64 -13.40 10.36 21.54
C CYS A 64 -14.19 9.08 21.20
N ALA A 65 -14.80 8.99 20.02
CA ALA A 65 -15.54 7.80 19.62
C ALA A 65 -14.57 6.67 19.25
N TYR A 66 -13.52 6.99 18.50
CA TYR A 66 -12.51 6.04 18.08
C TYR A 66 -11.76 5.47 19.28
N SER A 67 -11.50 6.29 20.32
CA SER A 67 -10.87 5.81 21.55
C SER A 67 -11.75 4.83 22.33
N GLN A 68 -13.07 4.88 22.14
CA GLN A 68 -14.05 3.93 22.68
C GLN A 68 -14.37 2.79 21.69
N SER A 69 -13.54 2.56 20.67
CA SER A 69 -13.74 1.52 19.65
C SER A 69 -15.02 1.68 18.82
N VAL A 70 -15.51 2.91 18.66
CA VAL A 70 -16.72 3.22 17.87
C VAL A 70 -16.34 3.95 16.59
N PHE A 71 -16.35 3.23 15.47
CA PHE A 71 -15.94 3.75 14.14
C PHE A 71 -17.11 4.04 13.19
N SER A 72 -18.30 3.52 13.49
CA SER A 72 -19.49 3.71 12.65
C SER A 72 -20.12 5.07 12.91
N GLY A 73 -20.28 5.90 11.87
CA GLY A 73 -20.87 7.24 12.03
C GLY A 73 -22.25 7.25 12.71
N ARG A 74 -23.08 6.21 12.51
CA ARG A 74 -24.37 6.07 13.21
C ARG A 74 -24.22 5.76 14.70
N LYS A 75 -23.20 4.99 15.06
CA LYS A 75 -22.89 4.74 16.47
C LYS A 75 -22.28 5.98 17.13
N ILE A 76 -21.51 6.77 16.39
CA ILE A 76 -21.01 8.08 16.89
C ILE A 76 -22.18 9.03 17.13
N GLU A 77 -23.14 9.09 16.19
CA GLU A 77 -24.40 9.83 16.36
C GLU A 77 -25.16 9.36 17.60
N ALA A 78 -25.36 8.05 17.78
CA ALA A 78 -26.00 7.52 18.99
C ALA A 78 -25.26 7.90 20.29
N LEU A 79 -23.91 7.86 20.28
CA LEU A 79 -23.12 8.26 21.44
C LEU A 79 -23.32 9.74 21.82
N LEU A 80 -23.69 10.63 20.90
CA LEU A 80 -23.99 12.03 21.21
C LEU A 80 -25.24 12.17 22.09
N HIS A 81 -26.20 11.25 21.96
CA HIS A 81 -27.42 11.22 22.77
C HIS A 81 -27.28 10.44 24.09
N ASP A 82 -26.33 9.50 24.18
CA ASP A 82 -26.23 8.59 25.32
C ASP A 82 -25.01 8.86 26.22
N SER A 83 -23.91 9.39 25.66
CA SER A 83 -22.63 9.50 26.37
C SER A 83 -22.39 10.90 26.91
N VAL A 84 -22.22 11.00 28.24
CA VAL A 84 -21.86 12.25 28.92
C VAL A 84 -20.59 12.87 28.33
N ARG A 85 -19.59 12.07 27.95
CA ARG A 85 -18.35 12.53 27.32
C ARG A 85 -18.64 13.26 26.00
N MET A 86 -19.49 12.67 25.17
CA MET A 86 -19.84 13.24 23.87
C MET A 86 -20.69 14.49 24.02
N MET A 87 -21.67 14.48 24.92
CA MET A 87 -22.48 15.64 25.23
C MET A 87 -21.64 16.82 25.69
N TRP A 88 -20.64 16.58 26.55
CA TRP A 88 -19.70 17.61 27.01
C TRP A 88 -18.80 18.12 25.88
N LEU A 89 -18.20 17.23 25.09
CA LEU A 89 -17.33 17.61 23.96
C LEU A 89 -18.09 18.35 22.85
N ALA A 90 -19.35 17.97 22.62
CA ALA A 90 -20.21 18.59 21.62
C ALA A 90 -21.00 19.78 22.14
N GLN A 91 -20.97 20.06 23.45
CA GLN A 91 -21.74 21.13 24.10
C GLN A 91 -23.24 21.04 23.74
N GLY A 92 -23.79 19.83 23.74
CA GLY A 92 -25.20 19.57 23.40
C GLY A 92 -25.53 19.59 21.90
N HIS A 93 -24.57 19.83 21.01
CA HIS A 93 -24.80 19.69 19.57
C HIS A 93 -24.86 18.22 19.13
N GLU A 94 -25.78 17.91 18.20
CA GLU A 94 -26.04 16.54 17.75
C GLU A 94 -25.85 16.42 16.22
N PRO A 95 -24.60 16.50 15.71
CA PRO A 95 -24.34 16.37 14.28
C PRO A 95 -24.75 14.97 13.78
N SER A 96 -25.54 14.94 12.70
CA SER A 96 -25.98 13.68 12.10
C SER A 96 -24.83 12.80 11.61
N TYR A 97 -25.07 11.50 11.47
CA TYR A 97 -24.07 10.57 10.91
C TYR A 97 -23.56 11.00 9.52
N ARG A 98 -24.38 11.71 8.73
CA ARG A 98 -23.97 12.22 7.41
C ARG A 98 -22.91 13.30 7.55
N THR A 99 -23.11 14.22 8.48
CA THR A 99 -22.16 15.32 8.78
C THR A 99 -20.84 14.77 9.29
N ILE A 100 -20.89 13.83 10.24
CA ILE A 100 -19.70 13.16 10.80
C ILE A 100 -18.90 12.47 9.69
N ASN A 101 -19.59 11.69 8.85
CA ASN A 101 -18.91 10.98 7.75
C ASN A 101 -18.35 11.92 6.69
N ARG A 102 -19.05 13.02 6.35
CA ARG A 102 -18.55 14.04 5.41
C ARG A 102 -17.27 14.69 5.92
N PHE A 103 -17.24 15.06 7.20
CA PHE A 103 -16.03 15.61 7.82
C PHE A 103 -14.88 14.60 7.78
N ARG A 104 -15.11 13.34 8.19
CA ARG A 104 -14.08 12.29 8.19
C ARG A 104 -13.42 12.06 6.82
N VAL A 105 -14.17 12.16 5.73
CA VAL A 105 -13.67 11.91 4.36
C VAL A 105 -13.19 13.17 3.63
N CYS A 106 -13.27 14.34 4.26
CA CYS A 106 -12.90 15.62 3.67
C CYS A 106 -11.39 15.68 3.43
N PRO A 107 -10.90 16.04 2.22
CA PRO A 107 -9.46 16.14 1.96
C PRO A 107 -8.72 17.10 2.90
N GLU A 108 -9.36 18.18 3.33
CA GLU A 108 -8.84 19.21 4.23
C GLU A 108 -8.51 18.65 5.62
N VAL A 109 -9.22 17.61 6.06
CA VAL A 109 -8.95 16.93 7.34
C VAL A 109 -7.58 16.26 7.35
N LYS A 110 -7.00 15.93 6.19
CA LYS A 110 -5.64 15.40 6.11
C LYS A 110 -4.62 16.39 6.69
N ALA A 111 -4.74 17.66 6.35
CA ALA A 111 -3.85 18.70 6.84
C ALA A 111 -4.04 18.95 8.33
N LEU A 112 -5.30 18.90 8.80
CA LEU A 112 -5.63 19.03 10.21
C LEU A 112 -5.09 17.88 11.06
N LEU A 113 -5.23 16.63 10.59
CA LEU A 113 -4.66 15.46 11.25
C LEU A 113 -3.14 15.54 11.31
N ARG A 114 -2.49 15.98 10.22
CA ARG A 114 -1.04 16.21 10.21
C ARG A 114 -0.64 17.18 11.32
N GLU A 115 -1.30 18.34 11.39
CA GLU A 115 -1.05 19.33 12.45
C GLU A 115 -1.25 18.73 13.85
N CYS A 116 -2.29 17.91 14.03
CA CYS A 116 -2.53 17.19 15.28
C CYS A 116 -1.36 16.29 15.69
N PHE A 117 -0.76 15.55 14.76
CA PHE A 117 0.42 14.71 15.04
C PHE A 117 1.66 15.54 15.36
N VAL A 118 1.85 16.68 14.68
CA VAL A 118 2.94 17.61 14.95
C VAL A 118 2.81 18.18 16.36
N GLN A 119 1.64 18.72 16.72
CA GLN A 119 1.39 19.27 18.06
C GLN A 119 1.50 18.20 19.15
N PHE A 120 0.96 17.00 18.89
CA PHE A 120 1.09 15.87 19.81
C PHE A 120 2.55 15.50 20.07
N ARG A 121 3.39 15.45 19.02
CA ARG A 121 4.83 15.20 19.17
C ARG A 121 5.49 16.31 19.98
N CYS A 122 5.22 17.58 19.67
CA CYS A 122 5.77 18.72 20.43
C CYS A 122 5.43 18.63 21.92
N HIS A 123 4.19 18.23 22.25
CA HIS A 123 3.78 17.97 23.63
C HIS A 123 4.58 16.83 24.28
N LEU A 124 4.75 15.69 23.58
CA LEU A 124 5.53 14.57 24.09
C LEU A 124 7.01 14.92 24.35
N VAL A 125 7.63 15.73 23.47
CA VAL A 125 9.02 16.20 23.68
C VAL A 125 9.08 17.11 24.91
N LYS A 126 8.12 18.02 25.06
CA LYS A 126 8.08 18.96 26.19
C LYS A 126 7.93 18.25 27.54
N GLU A 127 7.07 17.24 27.59
CA GLU A 127 6.86 16.39 28.78
C GLU A 127 7.95 15.32 28.97
N LYS A 128 9.00 15.30 28.13
CA LYS A 128 10.11 14.33 28.15
C LYS A 128 9.65 12.86 28.08
N HIS A 129 8.59 12.60 27.33
CA HIS A 129 8.13 11.24 27.04
C HIS A 129 8.90 10.57 25.89
N ILE A 130 9.60 11.36 25.06
CA ILE A 130 10.41 10.92 23.92
C ILE A 130 11.74 11.70 23.90
N ASP A 131 12.79 11.07 23.35
CA ASP A 131 14.18 11.56 23.39
C ASP A 131 14.66 12.13 22.04
N ASP A 132 13.87 11.94 20.97
CA ASP A 132 14.14 12.36 19.59
C ASP A 132 15.44 11.79 18.98
N GLU A 133 15.98 10.72 19.58
CA GLU A 133 17.25 10.11 19.14
C GLU A 133 17.04 9.14 17.96
N ALA A 134 15.90 8.44 17.94
CA ALA A 134 15.63 7.39 16.98
C ALA A 134 14.15 7.26 16.64
N ILE A 135 13.84 6.95 15.38
CA ILE A 135 12.50 6.54 14.95
C ILE A 135 12.45 5.06 14.59
N PHE A 136 11.35 4.40 14.95
CA PHE A 136 11.10 3.01 14.63
C PHE A 136 10.02 2.91 13.55
N ILE A 137 10.34 2.28 12.43
CA ILE A 137 9.46 2.12 11.28
C ILE A 137 9.06 0.65 11.14
N ASP A 138 7.77 0.41 11.03
CA ASP A 138 7.22 -0.89 10.65
C ASP A 138 5.89 -0.76 9.90
N GLY A 139 5.54 -1.85 9.22
CA GLY A 139 4.38 -1.96 8.36
C GLY A 139 3.36 -2.93 8.88
N THR A 140 2.08 -2.59 8.75
CA THR A 140 0.99 -3.54 8.98
C THR A 140 -0.06 -3.46 7.90
N LYS A 141 -0.61 -4.62 7.54
CA LYS A 141 -1.67 -4.72 6.55
C LYS A 141 -3.03 -4.68 7.23
N LEU A 142 -3.94 -3.90 6.67
CA LEU A 142 -5.33 -3.76 7.11
C LEU A 142 -6.29 -4.01 5.93
N GLU A 143 -7.44 -4.61 6.22
CA GLU A 143 -8.43 -4.96 5.20
C GLU A 143 -9.15 -3.69 4.71
N ALA A 144 -9.32 -3.56 3.38
CA ALA A 144 -10.05 -2.45 2.79
C ALA A 144 -11.57 -2.64 2.93
N ASN A 145 -12.35 -1.57 2.76
CA ASN A 145 -13.80 -1.68 2.59
C ASN A 145 -14.16 -2.15 1.17
N ALA A 146 -13.73 -3.36 0.83
CA ALA A 146 -13.88 -3.96 -0.48
C ALA A 146 -14.58 -5.33 -0.41
N ASN A 147 -15.16 -5.76 -1.54
CA ASN A 147 -15.65 -7.11 -1.70
C ASN A 147 -14.47 -8.09 -1.83
N LYS A 148 -14.54 -9.20 -1.09
CA LYS A 148 -13.49 -10.22 -0.94
C LYS A 148 -13.19 -10.99 -2.23
N PHE A 149 -14.15 -11.09 -3.16
CA PHE A 149 -14.05 -11.99 -4.32
C PHE A 149 -13.95 -11.27 -5.68
N THR A 150 -13.94 -9.94 -5.71
CA THR A 150 -13.97 -9.18 -6.96
C THR A 150 -12.64 -8.49 -7.24
N PHE A 151 -11.83 -9.08 -8.13
CA PHE A 151 -10.49 -8.60 -8.45
C PHE A 151 -10.23 -8.50 -9.95
N VAL A 152 -9.22 -7.71 -10.30
CA VAL A 152 -8.65 -7.62 -11.64
C VAL A 152 -7.13 -7.72 -11.50
N TRP A 153 -6.52 -8.63 -12.27
CA TRP A 153 -5.08 -8.87 -12.28
C TRP A 153 -4.46 -8.32 -13.55
N ARG A 154 -3.37 -7.57 -13.41
CA ARG A 154 -2.65 -6.97 -14.55
C ARG A 154 -2.24 -8.02 -15.57
N LYS A 155 -1.62 -9.12 -15.11
CA LYS A 155 -1.18 -10.22 -15.99
C LYS A 155 -2.32 -10.88 -16.76
N SER A 156 -3.51 -10.96 -16.16
CA SER A 156 -4.69 -11.48 -16.85
C SER A 156 -5.16 -10.50 -17.92
N VAL A 157 -5.22 -9.20 -17.60
CA VAL A 157 -5.59 -8.16 -18.57
C VAL A 157 -4.60 -8.09 -19.72
N GLU A 158 -3.29 -8.14 -19.45
CA GLU A 158 -2.23 -8.20 -20.48
C GLU A 158 -2.46 -9.41 -21.40
N LYS A 159 -2.59 -10.62 -20.85
CA LYS A 159 -2.85 -11.84 -21.64
C LYS A 159 -4.14 -11.76 -22.48
N TYR A 160 -5.23 -11.24 -21.92
CA TYR A 160 -6.49 -11.13 -22.64
C TYR A 160 -6.50 -9.98 -23.64
N SER A 161 -5.67 -8.96 -23.45
CA SER A 161 -5.45 -7.87 -24.40
C SER A 161 -4.62 -8.36 -25.59
N GLU A 162 -3.54 -9.10 -25.36
CA GLU A 162 -2.74 -9.75 -26.41
C GLU A 162 -3.61 -10.67 -27.26
N GLY A 163 -4.35 -11.58 -26.62
CA GLY A 163 -5.27 -12.48 -27.33
C GLY A 163 -6.47 -11.78 -27.99
N LEU A 164 -6.80 -10.54 -27.58
CA LEU A 164 -7.79 -9.71 -28.28
C LEU A 164 -7.19 -9.13 -29.56
N ILE A 165 -5.96 -8.62 -29.49
CA ILE A 165 -5.23 -8.07 -30.64
C ILE A 165 -5.06 -9.14 -31.72
N GLU A 166 -4.59 -10.33 -31.35
CA GLU A 166 -4.45 -11.46 -32.28
C GLU A 166 -5.77 -11.80 -32.97
N LYS A 167 -6.86 -11.93 -32.20
CA LYS A 167 -8.19 -12.26 -32.74
C LYS A 167 -8.78 -11.15 -33.59
N SER A 168 -8.57 -9.89 -33.20
CA SER A 168 -9.07 -8.75 -33.98
C SER A 168 -8.34 -8.63 -35.30
N ASN A 169 -7.03 -8.88 -35.33
CA ASN A 169 -6.23 -8.86 -36.55
C ASN A 169 -6.62 -10.01 -37.46
N GLN A 170 -6.69 -11.25 -36.95
CA GLN A 170 -7.15 -12.42 -37.73
C GLN A 170 -8.53 -12.21 -38.35
N LEU A 171 -9.51 -11.75 -37.56
CA LEU A 171 -10.85 -11.49 -38.06
C LEU A 171 -10.90 -10.33 -39.06
N TYR A 172 -10.03 -9.34 -38.91
CA TYR A 172 -9.91 -8.26 -39.88
C TYR A 172 -9.28 -8.76 -41.18
N ASP A 173 -8.19 -9.54 -41.11
CA ASP A 173 -7.51 -10.06 -42.30
C ASP A 173 -8.46 -10.96 -43.09
N GLU A 174 -9.26 -11.80 -42.41
CA GLU A 174 -10.34 -12.56 -43.04
C GLU A 174 -11.43 -11.69 -43.71
N LEU A 175 -11.73 -10.51 -43.15
CA LEU A 175 -12.71 -9.58 -43.71
C LEU A 175 -12.20 -8.91 -44.99
N VAL A 176 -10.90 -8.61 -45.04
CA VAL A 176 -10.24 -8.04 -46.22
C VAL A 176 -10.07 -9.12 -47.29
N GLU A 177 -9.63 -10.33 -46.93
CA GLU A 177 -9.46 -11.45 -47.86
C GLU A 177 -10.78 -11.87 -48.52
N LYS A 178 -11.90 -11.79 -47.79
CA LYS A 178 -13.25 -12.09 -48.30
C LYS A 178 -13.91 -10.88 -49.00
N GLU A 179 -13.19 -9.78 -49.18
CA GLU A 179 -13.68 -8.51 -49.78
C GLU A 179 -14.95 -7.94 -49.11
N ILE A 180 -15.18 -8.23 -47.83
CA ILE A 180 -16.37 -7.77 -47.10
C ILE A 180 -16.24 -6.29 -46.73
N ILE A 181 -15.01 -5.80 -46.57
CA ILE A 181 -14.67 -4.42 -46.21
C ILE A 181 -13.43 -3.99 -47.00
N PRO A 182 -13.36 -2.74 -47.52
CA PRO A 182 -12.13 -2.20 -48.10
C PRO A 182 -11.03 -2.06 -47.04
N GLU A 183 -9.79 -2.32 -47.44
CA GLU A 183 -8.62 -2.15 -46.58
C GLU A 183 -8.57 -0.73 -45.99
N ILE A 184 -8.37 -0.67 -44.68
CA ILE A 184 -8.25 0.56 -43.90
C ILE A 184 -6.76 0.88 -43.74
N GLU A 185 -6.39 2.16 -43.84
CA GLU A 185 -5.04 2.62 -43.50
C GLU A 185 -4.75 2.30 -42.03
N ARG A 186 -3.72 1.49 -41.79
CA ARG A 186 -3.27 1.14 -40.43
C ARG A 186 -2.03 1.93 -40.06
N GLU A 187 -2.03 2.55 -38.89
CA GLU A 187 -0.81 3.16 -38.30
C GLU A 187 0.25 2.11 -37.96
N SER A 188 -0.14 0.86 -37.68
CA SER A 188 0.77 -0.26 -37.51
C SER A 188 0.15 -1.58 -38.00
N PRO A 189 0.92 -2.49 -38.62
CA PRO A 189 0.40 -3.78 -39.08
C PRO A 189 -0.08 -4.66 -37.92
N GLU A 190 0.53 -4.49 -36.74
CA GLU A 190 0.40 -5.39 -35.59
C GLU A 190 -0.73 -5.01 -34.63
N VAL A 191 -1.21 -3.75 -34.61
CA VAL A 191 -2.22 -3.30 -33.64
C VAL A 191 -3.30 -2.44 -34.29
N LEU A 192 -4.54 -2.96 -34.31
CA LEU A 192 -5.73 -2.15 -34.63
C LEU A 192 -6.05 -1.21 -33.45
N SER A 193 -5.89 0.10 -33.60
CA SER A 193 -6.27 1.10 -32.59
C SER A 193 -7.77 1.03 -32.25
N THR A 194 -8.19 1.64 -31.13
CA THR A 194 -9.63 1.76 -30.80
C THR A 194 -10.42 2.48 -31.89
N GLU A 195 -9.78 3.43 -32.57
CA GLU A 195 -10.34 4.19 -33.68
C GLU A 195 -10.48 3.32 -34.92
N ASN A 196 -9.47 2.52 -35.27
CA ASN A 196 -9.51 1.58 -36.39
C ASN A 196 -10.60 0.52 -36.18
N LEU A 197 -10.73 -0.02 -34.96
CA LEU A 197 -11.81 -0.96 -34.64
C LEU A 197 -13.19 -0.31 -34.75
N ALA A 198 -13.34 0.95 -34.38
CA ALA A 198 -14.59 1.70 -34.53
C ALA A 198 -14.90 1.99 -36.01
N GLU A 199 -13.89 2.20 -36.85
CA GLU A 199 -14.06 2.38 -38.29
C GLU A 199 -14.50 1.07 -38.97
N VAL A 200 -13.91 -0.08 -38.58
CA VAL A 200 -14.36 -1.41 -39.02
C VAL A 200 -15.83 -1.64 -38.65
N VAL A 201 -16.23 -1.26 -37.44
CA VAL A 201 -17.65 -1.33 -37.02
C VAL A 201 -18.53 -0.49 -37.93
N LYS A 202 -18.16 0.77 -38.23
CA LYS A 202 -18.93 1.65 -39.11
C LYS A 202 -19.04 1.10 -40.53
N LYS A 203 -17.94 0.55 -41.08
CA LYS A 203 -17.93 -0.04 -42.43
C LYS A 203 -18.80 -1.31 -42.46
N LEU A 204 -18.71 -2.18 -41.47
CA LEU A 204 -19.59 -3.35 -41.33
C LEU A 204 -21.06 -2.98 -41.17
N GLU A 205 -21.38 -1.92 -40.43
CA GLU A 205 -22.75 -1.40 -40.32
C GLU A 205 -23.28 -0.98 -41.69
N LYS A 206 -22.50 -0.23 -42.47
CA LYS A 206 -22.86 0.14 -43.85
C LYS A 206 -23.07 -1.07 -44.75
N THR A 207 -22.20 -2.08 -44.69
CA THR A 207 -22.35 -3.31 -45.51
C THR A 207 -23.60 -4.09 -45.10
N VAL A 208 -23.89 -4.20 -43.80
CA VAL A 208 -25.10 -4.88 -43.29
C VAL A 208 -26.37 -4.11 -43.65
N GLU A 209 -26.35 -2.78 -43.60
CA GLU A 209 -27.47 -1.93 -44.01
C GLU A 209 -27.70 -1.99 -45.53
N GLY A 210 -26.63 -1.99 -46.34
CA GLY A 210 -26.71 -2.17 -47.79
C GLY A 210 -27.38 -3.48 -48.18
N ILE A 211 -26.95 -4.60 -47.58
CA ILE A 211 -27.58 -5.92 -47.80
C ILE A 211 -29.04 -5.91 -47.29
N SER A 212 -29.35 -5.17 -46.23
CA SER A 212 -30.73 -5.07 -45.72
C SER A 212 -31.65 -4.32 -46.67
N LYS A 213 -31.17 -3.25 -47.32
CA LYS A 213 -31.93 -2.51 -48.34
C LYS A 213 -32.16 -3.33 -49.60
N GLN A 214 -31.13 -4.03 -50.08
CA GLN A 214 -31.26 -4.96 -51.23
C GLN A 214 -32.30 -6.06 -50.97
N MET A 215 -32.44 -6.52 -49.72
CA MET A 215 -33.48 -7.49 -49.34
C MET A 215 -34.91 -6.91 -49.37
N GLU A 216 -35.07 -5.61 -49.04
CA GLU A 216 -36.36 -4.91 -49.06
C GLU A 216 -36.80 -4.62 -50.51
N GLU A 217 -35.85 -4.35 -51.40
CA GLU A 217 -36.08 -4.04 -52.82
C GLU A 217 -36.31 -5.28 -53.71
N SER A 218 -35.66 -6.43 -53.42
CA SER A 218 -35.88 -7.66 -54.20
C SER A 218 -37.30 -8.23 -53.99
N GLN A 219 -38.02 -8.51 -55.08
CA GLN A 219 -39.34 -9.15 -55.09
C GLN A 219 -39.27 -10.70 -55.11
N GLU A 220 -38.11 -11.26 -55.47
CA GLU A 220 -37.82 -12.70 -55.60
C GLU A 220 -37.54 -13.39 -54.23
N VAL A 221 -38.22 -14.51 -53.96
CA VAL A 221 -38.03 -15.30 -52.70
C VAL A 221 -36.67 -15.99 -52.66
N SER A 222 -36.13 -16.36 -53.83
CA SER A 222 -34.84 -17.05 -53.98
C SER A 222 -33.67 -16.11 -53.60
N GLU A 223 -33.68 -14.89 -54.13
CA GLU A 223 -32.70 -13.83 -53.85
C GLU A 223 -32.74 -13.40 -52.38
N ARG A 224 -33.93 -13.25 -51.79
CA ARG A 224 -34.08 -12.94 -50.35
C ARG A 224 -33.45 -14.00 -49.46
N LYS A 225 -33.48 -15.30 -49.84
CA LYS A 225 -32.83 -16.37 -49.08
C LYS A 225 -31.30 -16.30 -49.18
N GLN A 226 -30.76 -16.01 -50.38
CA GLN A 226 -29.33 -15.85 -50.59
C GLN A 226 -28.77 -14.63 -49.83
N LEU A 227 -29.46 -13.49 -49.92
CA LEU A 227 -29.11 -12.27 -49.18
C LEU A 227 -29.21 -12.43 -47.65
N ARG A 228 -30.17 -13.22 -47.14
CA ARG A 228 -30.23 -13.59 -45.71
C ARG A 228 -29.02 -14.40 -45.25
N SER A 229 -28.56 -15.34 -46.08
CA SER A 229 -27.35 -16.13 -45.81
C SER A 229 -26.12 -15.21 -45.78
N ALA A 230 -25.99 -14.36 -46.80
CA ALA A 230 -24.90 -13.39 -46.92
C ALA A 230 -24.87 -12.38 -45.75
N ARG A 231 -26.03 -11.94 -45.23
CA ARG A 231 -26.11 -11.02 -44.09
C ARG A 231 -25.68 -11.63 -42.75
N LYS A 232 -25.80 -12.96 -42.58
CA LYS A 232 -25.58 -13.63 -41.29
C LYS A 232 -24.13 -13.48 -40.81
N ILE A 233 -23.17 -13.64 -41.72
CA ILE A 233 -21.73 -13.58 -41.42
C ILE A 233 -21.31 -12.15 -41.01
N PRO A 234 -21.56 -11.09 -41.80
CA PRO A 234 -21.23 -9.71 -41.41
C PRO A 234 -21.95 -9.25 -40.15
N LYS A 235 -23.20 -9.65 -39.91
CA LYS A 235 -23.92 -9.30 -38.68
C LYS A 235 -23.31 -9.96 -37.43
N GLN A 236 -22.84 -11.19 -37.55
CA GLN A 236 -22.15 -11.90 -36.46
C GLN A 236 -20.79 -11.26 -36.18
N ILE A 237 -20.03 -10.93 -37.22
CA ILE A 237 -18.73 -10.27 -37.11
C ILE A 237 -18.88 -8.85 -36.54
N LEU A 238 -19.90 -8.09 -36.96
CA LEU A 238 -20.24 -6.79 -36.39
C LEU A 238 -20.45 -6.85 -34.87
N LYS A 239 -21.17 -7.88 -34.39
CA LYS A 239 -21.37 -8.10 -32.94
C LYS A 239 -20.05 -8.39 -32.23
N GLN A 240 -19.14 -9.14 -32.86
CA GLN A 240 -17.81 -9.42 -32.31
C GLN A 240 -16.94 -8.16 -32.25
N PHE A 241 -16.91 -7.34 -33.31
CA PHE A 241 -16.14 -6.09 -33.31
C PHE A 241 -16.69 -5.07 -32.30
N LYS A 242 -18.01 -4.98 -32.10
CA LYS A 242 -18.60 -4.16 -31.01
C LYS A 242 -18.13 -4.62 -29.63
N ASP A 243 -18.09 -5.94 -29.40
CA ASP A 243 -17.54 -6.52 -28.16
C ASP A 243 -16.02 -6.27 -28.03
N PHE A 244 -15.26 -6.31 -29.13
CA PHE A 244 -13.83 -6.01 -29.13
C PHE A 244 -13.55 -4.55 -28.76
N VAL A 245 -14.28 -3.59 -29.32
CA VAL A 245 -14.16 -2.16 -28.97
C VAL A 245 -14.42 -1.96 -27.47
N ALA A 246 -15.52 -2.52 -26.96
CA ALA A 246 -15.87 -2.39 -25.55
C ALA A 246 -14.82 -3.03 -24.61
N ARG A 247 -14.27 -4.19 -25.00
CA ARG A 247 -13.20 -4.85 -24.23
C ARG A 247 -11.90 -4.09 -24.28
N LYS A 248 -11.51 -3.55 -25.44
CA LYS A 248 -10.29 -2.77 -25.59
C LYS A 248 -10.32 -1.51 -24.73
N GLN A 249 -11.41 -0.73 -24.80
CA GLN A 249 -11.63 0.43 -23.92
C GLN A 249 -11.56 0.06 -22.44
N LYS A 250 -12.15 -1.08 -22.06
CA LYS A 250 -12.08 -1.58 -20.69
C LYS A 250 -10.64 -1.93 -20.28
N TYR A 251 -9.86 -2.59 -21.13
CA TYR A 251 -8.47 -2.94 -20.84
C TYR A 251 -7.59 -1.68 -20.72
N GLU A 252 -7.82 -0.66 -21.53
CA GLU A 252 -7.14 0.64 -21.42
C GLU A 252 -7.45 1.31 -20.06
N GLN A 253 -8.73 1.32 -19.65
CA GLN A 253 -9.14 1.83 -18.33
C GLN A 253 -8.56 1.00 -17.17
N ASP A 254 -8.50 -0.33 -17.33
CA ASP A 254 -7.90 -1.23 -16.35
C ASP A 254 -6.40 -0.95 -16.21
N MET A 255 -5.68 -0.77 -17.33
CA MET A 255 -4.25 -0.43 -17.36
C MET A 255 -3.96 0.93 -16.73
N ALA A 256 -4.79 1.95 -17.02
CA ALA A 256 -4.72 3.25 -16.36
C ALA A 256 -4.96 3.13 -14.85
N THR A 257 -5.91 2.28 -14.43
CA THR A 257 -6.19 2.04 -13.01
C THR A 257 -5.04 1.30 -12.32
N PHE A 258 -4.39 0.34 -12.98
CA PHE A 258 -3.24 -0.37 -12.41
C PHE A 258 -2.08 0.58 -12.13
N GLY A 259 -1.72 1.45 -13.09
CA GLY A 259 -0.51 2.26 -13.02
C GLY A 259 0.72 1.36 -12.82
N THR A 260 1.36 1.45 -11.65
CA THR A 260 2.51 0.62 -11.26
C THR A 260 2.13 -0.68 -10.52
N ARG A 261 0.85 -0.89 -10.23
CA ARG A 261 0.34 -2.00 -9.41
C ARG A 261 0.06 -3.25 -10.24
N ASN A 262 0.04 -4.41 -9.56
CA ASN A 262 -0.24 -5.71 -10.18
C ASN A 262 -1.71 -6.14 -10.08
N SER A 263 -2.47 -5.56 -9.15
CA SER A 263 -3.88 -5.89 -8.92
C SER A 263 -4.63 -4.71 -8.32
N TYR A 264 -5.95 -4.67 -8.51
CA TYR A 264 -6.84 -3.74 -7.82
C TYR A 264 -8.22 -4.40 -7.52
N SER A 265 -8.97 -3.86 -6.55
CA SER A 265 -10.35 -4.32 -6.26
C SER A 265 -11.39 -3.56 -7.07
N LYS A 266 -12.42 -4.25 -7.59
CA LYS A 266 -13.51 -3.59 -8.35
C LYS A 266 -14.31 -2.58 -7.52
N THR A 267 -14.40 -2.80 -6.21
CA THR A 267 -15.18 -1.96 -5.28
C THR A 267 -14.38 -0.81 -4.69
N ASP A 268 -13.11 -1.06 -4.37
CA ASP A 268 -12.14 -0.04 -3.97
C ASP A 268 -10.93 -0.10 -4.90
N ARG A 269 -10.94 0.75 -5.93
CA ARG A 269 -9.93 0.73 -7.00
C ARG A 269 -8.53 1.09 -6.52
N ASP A 270 -8.41 1.68 -5.33
CA ASP A 270 -7.11 2.08 -4.77
C ASP A 270 -6.51 0.96 -3.90
N ALA A 271 -7.32 0.00 -3.45
CA ALA A 271 -6.89 -1.15 -2.67
C ALA A 271 -6.24 -2.23 -3.54
N THR A 272 -5.22 -2.89 -3.01
CA THR A 272 -4.50 -3.98 -3.70
C THR A 272 -4.61 -5.29 -2.94
N PHE A 273 -4.42 -6.40 -3.63
CA PHE A 273 -4.45 -7.71 -2.99
C PHE A 273 -3.14 -7.99 -2.27
N MET A 274 -3.25 -8.26 -0.98
CA MET A 274 -2.14 -8.55 -0.10
C MET A 274 -2.39 -9.83 0.68
N ARG A 275 -1.32 -10.57 0.99
CA ARG A 275 -1.39 -11.65 1.98
C ARG A 275 -1.49 -11.03 3.37
N MET A 276 -2.58 -11.34 4.07
CA MET A 276 -2.80 -10.94 5.46
C MET A 276 -2.10 -11.92 6.40
N LYS A 277 -1.76 -11.46 7.61
CA LYS A 277 -1.22 -12.34 8.67
C LYS A 277 -2.30 -13.26 9.26
N ASP A 278 -3.56 -12.83 9.27
CA ASP A 278 -4.71 -13.58 9.79
C ASP A 278 -5.20 -14.63 8.79
N ASP A 279 -4.37 -15.67 8.62
CA ASP A 279 -4.64 -16.83 7.77
C ASP A 279 -4.50 -18.11 8.61
N TYR A 280 -5.49 -18.34 9.48
CA TYR A 280 -5.55 -19.52 10.37
C TYR A 280 -5.46 -20.84 9.61
N MET A 281 -5.93 -20.85 8.35
CA MET A 281 -5.89 -22.02 7.47
C MET A 281 -4.56 -22.16 6.71
N LYS A 282 -3.66 -21.15 6.77
CA LYS A 282 -2.41 -21.06 5.99
C LYS A 282 -2.61 -21.24 4.48
N ASN A 283 -3.80 -20.92 3.97
CA ASN A 283 -4.16 -21.11 2.56
C ASN A 283 -3.64 -19.99 1.64
N GLY A 284 -2.94 -19.01 2.21
CA GLY A 284 -2.43 -17.83 1.53
C GLY A 284 -3.53 -16.89 1.04
N GLN A 285 -4.70 -16.84 1.69
CA GLN A 285 -5.85 -16.10 1.17
C GLN A 285 -5.51 -14.61 1.00
N LEU A 286 -5.55 -14.15 -0.25
CA LEU A 286 -5.33 -12.76 -0.60
C LEU A 286 -6.59 -11.96 -0.32
N LYS A 287 -6.45 -10.86 0.42
CA LYS A 287 -7.54 -9.92 0.66
C LYS A 287 -7.15 -8.55 0.12
N ALA A 288 -8.14 -7.79 -0.34
CA ALA A 288 -7.94 -6.39 -0.69
C ALA A 288 -7.62 -5.59 0.58
N GLY A 289 -6.53 -4.85 0.56
CA GLY A 289 -6.06 -4.12 1.73
C GLY A 289 -5.11 -3.00 1.37
N TYR A 290 -4.66 -2.34 2.44
CA TYR A 290 -3.62 -1.33 2.38
C TYR A 290 -2.50 -1.71 3.33
N ASN A 291 -1.28 -1.34 2.94
CA ASN A 291 -0.11 -1.43 3.79
C ASN A 291 0.06 -0.10 4.51
N VAL A 292 -0.18 -0.09 5.81
CA VAL A 292 -0.01 1.09 6.65
C VAL A 292 1.40 1.07 7.24
N GLN A 293 2.12 2.16 7.01
CA GLN A 293 3.45 2.39 7.56
C GLN A 293 3.33 3.40 8.69
N ILE A 294 3.95 3.10 9.82
CA ILE A 294 4.00 4.01 10.97
C ILE A 294 5.44 4.26 11.37
N ALA A 295 5.70 5.46 11.86
CA ALA A 295 6.92 5.82 12.56
C ALA A 295 6.56 6.06 14.02
N THR A 296 7.24 5.36 14.92
CA THR A 296 6.97 5.41 16.36
C THR A 296 8.21 5.78 17.15
N GLU A 297 7.96 6.35 18.32
CA GLU A 297 8.95 6.54 19.38
C GLU A 297 8.23 6.51 20.73
N GLY A 298 8.84 5.88 21.73
CA GLY A 298 8.23 5.72 23.05
C GLY A 298 6.91 4.96 22.99
N GLN A 299 6.72 4.10 21.98
CA GLN A 299 5.48 3.42 21.59
C GLN A 299 4.29 4.38 21.37
N TYR A 300 4.56 5.59 20.86
CA TYR A 300 3.57 6.50 20.30
C TYR A 300 3.76 6.59 18.80
N THR A 301 2.67 6.73 18.04
CA THR A 301 2.77 6.99 16.60
C THR A 301 3.01 8.47 16.36
N LEU A 302 4.10 8.80 15.68
CA LEU A 302 4.47 10.19 15.36
C LEU A 302 4.15 10.56 13.92
N ALA A 303 4.28 9.61 12.99
CA ALA A 303 3.92 9.78 11.60
C ALA A 303 3.36 8.49 11.01
N TYR A 304 2.59 8.60 9.94
CA TYR A 304 2.01 7.46 9.24
C TYR A 304 1.75 7.79 7.77
N ASP A 305 1.70 6.75 6.94
CA ASP A 305 1.17 6.84 5.58
C ASP A 305 0.61 5.48 5.14
N VAL A 306 -0.18 5.50 4.09
CA VAL A 306 -0.91 4.34 3.57
C VAL A 306 -0.45 4.06 2.14
N PHE A 307 0.03 2.85 1.90
CA PHE A 307 0.56 2.43 0.60
C PHE A 307 -0.25 1.29 -0.02
N PRO A 308 -0.39 1.28 -1.35
CA PRO A 308 -0.96 0.15 -2.08
C PRO A 308 0.06 -1.00 -2.27
N ASN A 309 1.28 -0.88 -1.77
CA ASN A 309 2.37 -1.84 -2.01
C ASN A 309 2.27 -3.03 -1.04
N PRO A 310 2.23 -4.30 -1.54
CA PRO A 310 2.13 -5.48 -0.67
C PRO A 310 3.38 -5.78 0.18
N THR A 311 4.53 -5.22 -0.21
CA THR A 311 5.85 -5.44 0.43
C THR A 311 6.41 -4.12 0.93
N ASP A 312 7.06 -4.16 2.09
CA ASP A 312 7.49 -2.96 2.81
C ASP A 312 8.73 -2.28 2.21
N THR A 313 9.59 -3.03 1.52
CA THR A 313 10.86 -2.54 0.94
C THR A 313 10.69 -1.27 0.12
N ARG A 314 9.63 -1.20 -0.70
CA ARG A 314 9.37 -0.07 -1.62
C ARG A 314 8.65 1.10 -0.96
N THR A 315 8.13 0.92 0.25
CA THR A 315 7.42 1.96 0.99
C THR A 315 8.36 2.84 1.81
N PHE A 316 9.59 2.38 2.03
CA PHE A 316 10.57 3.06 2.89
C PHE A 316 10.88 4.49 2.44
N ILE A 317 11.41 4.65 1.22
CA ILE A 317 11.84 5.96 0.70
C ILE A 317 10.65 6.92 0.57
N PRO A 318 9.50 6.53 -0.02
CA PRO A 318 8.33 7.40 -0.05
C PRO A 318 7.84 7.80 1.35
N PHE A 319 7.94 6.92 2.33
CA PHE A 319 7.53 7.20 3.69
C PHE A 319 8.47 8.18 4.39
N LEU A 320 9.79 8.00 4.26
CA LEU A 320 10.77 8.97 4.77
C LEU A 320 10.57 10.37 4.18
N ASN A 321 10.37 10.47 2.86
CA ASN A 321 10.08 11.74 2.19
C ASN A 321 8.80 12.39 2.74
N THR A 322 7.79 11.57 3.08
CA THR A 322 6.53 12.05 3.66
C THR A 322 6.76 12.58 5.07
N ILE A 323 7.58 11.92 5.89
CA ILE A 323 7.94 12.38 7.24
C ILE A 323 8.66 13.73 7.16
N GLU A 324 9.71 13.83 6.35
CA GLU A 324 10.53 15.04 6.19
C GLU A 324 9.72 16.23 5.69
N LYS A 325 8.80 15.99 4.74
CA LYS A 325 8.00 17.06 4.14
C LYS A 325 6.83 17.54 5.01
N HIS A 326 6.27 16.68 5.85
CA HIS A 326 4.96 16.92 6.46
C HIS A 326 4.93 16.82 7.98
N PHE A 327 5.84 16.08 8.60
CA PHE A 327 5.78 15.81 10.03
C PHE A 327 6.94 16.46 10.78
N PHE A 328 8.18 16.02 10.54
CA PHE A 328 9.37 16.50 11.25
C PHE A 328 10.66 16.09 10.54
N GLN A 329 11.78 16.72 10.93
CA GLN A 329 13.11 16.34 10.46
C GLN A 329 13.52 14.98 11.03
N LEU A 330 14.10 14.11 10.21
CA LEU A 330 14.45 12.76 10.65
C LEU A 330 15.53 12.80 11.75
N PRO A 331 15.40 11.95 12.78
CA PRO A 331 16.38 11.89 13.86
C PRO A 331 17.66 11.18 13.41
N LYS A 332 18.62 11.07 14.34
CA LYS A 332 19.93 10.47 14.08
C LYS A 332 19.85 9.02 13.62
N TYR A 333 18.95 8.21 14.20
CA TYR A 333 18.85 6.79 13.86
C TYR A 333 17.47 6.42 13.27
N ILE A 334 17.48 5.68 12.16
CA ILE A 334 16.28 5.13 11.54
C ILE A 334 16.30 3.62 11.71
N VAL A 335 15.35 3.08 12.47
CA VAL A 335 15.31 1.66 12.84
C VAL A 335 14.14 0.97 12.14
N ALA A 336 14.39 -0.13 11.43
CA ALA A 336 13.33 -0.87 10.73
C ALA A 336 13.62 -2.38 10.64
N ASP A 337 12.63 -3.16 10.19
CA ASP A 337 12.78 -4.61 10.02
C ASP A 337 13.63 -5.01 8.80
N ALA A 338 13.99 -6.29 8.74
CA ALA A 338 14.68 -6.89 7.61
C ALA A 338 13.99 -6.69 6.26
N GLY A 339 12.66 -6.57 6.25
CA GLY A 339 11.87 -6.28 5.04
C GLY A 339 12.23 -4.96 4.36
N TYR A 340 12.82 -4.00 5.08
CA TYR A 340 13.26 -2.71 4.54
C TYR A 340 14.72 -2.73 4.07
N GLY A 341 15.50 -3.78 4.41
CA GLY A 341 16.90 -3.88 4.06
C GLY A 341 17.12 -4.19 2.58
N SER A 342 17.38 -3.16 1.78
CA SER A 342 17.73 -3.25 0.36
C SER A 342 18.87 -2.28 0.03
N GLU A 343 19.61 -2.58 -1.04
CA GLU A 343 20.70 -1.75 -1.54
C GLU A 343 20.24 -0.32 -1.86
N GLU A 344 19.07 -0.21 -2.51
CA GLU A 344 18.44 1.07 -2.86
C GLU A 344 18.13 1.89 -1.60
N ASN A 345 17.53 1.28 -0.57
CA ASN A 345 17.18 1.96 0.66
C ASN A 345 18.42 2.39 1.46
N TYR A 346 19.46 1.57 1.51
CA TYR A 346 20.70 1.93 2.20
C TYR A 346 21.44 3.04 1.46
N LYS A 347 21.53 2.96 0.14
CA LYS A 347 22.12 4.01 -0.69
C LYS A 347 21.44 5.35 -0.41
N GLU A 348 20.11 5.34 -0.43
CA GLU A 348 19.28 6.51 -0.23
C GLU A 348 19.41 7.14 1.17
N VAL A 349 19.66 6.34 2.21
CA VAL A 349 19.94 6.90 3.55
C VAL A 349 21.39 7.35 3.69
N PHE A 350 22.36 6.57 3.21
CA PHE A 350 23.79 6.91 3.37
C PHE A 350 24.26 8.08 2.51
N GLU A 351 23.70 8.26 1.31
CA GLU A 351 24.14 9.28 0.36
C GLU A 351 23.31 10.57 0.48
N ASN A 352 22.00 10.45 0.72
CA ASN A 352 21.08 11.59 0.65
C ASN A 352 20.56 12.08 2.01
N ARG A 353 20.90 11.42 3.12
CA ARG A 353 20.44 11.80 4.47
C ARG A 353 21.56 11.81 5.49
N THR A 354 21.35 12.58 6.56
CA THR A 354 22.26 12.67 7.71
C THR A 354 22.04 11.56 8.74
N SER A 355 20.91 10.84 8.64
CA SER A 355 20.55 9.75 9.55
C SER A 355 21.33 8.47 9.28
N THR A 356 21.50 7.64 10.31
CA THR A 356 22.13 6.32 10.23
C THR A 356 21.05 5.22 10.20
N PRO A 357 21.03 4.34 9.17
CA PRO A 357 20.07 3.25 9.10
C PRO A 357 20.51 2.10 10.02
N LEU A 358 19.68 1.76 11.00
CA LEU A 358 19.79 0.56 11.84
C LEU A 358 18.75 -0.46 11.37
N ILE A 359 19.01 -1.02 10.20
CA ILE A 359 18.08 -1.93 9.50
C ILE A 359 18.86 -3.19 9.16
N THR A 360 18.36 -4.35 9.58
CA THR A 360 18.95 -5.63 9.17
C THR A 360 18.62 -5.93 7.71
N TYR A 361 19.45 -6.69 7.00
CA TYR A 361 19.08 -7.23 5.68
C TYR A 361 18.47 -8.63 5.84
N ASN A 362 17.73 -9.09 4.82
CA ASN A 362 16.97 -10.36 4.88
C ASN A 362 17.77 -11.60 5.32
N MET A 363 19.04 -11.69 4.91
CA MET A 363 19.91 -12.82 5.26
C MET A 363 20.62 -12.67 6.62
N TYR A 364 20.58 -11.49 7.26
CA TYR A 364 21.37 -11.18 8.46
C TYR A 364 21.16 -12.20 9.60
N ARG A 365 19.90 -12.59 9.86
CA ARG A 365 19.60 -13.60 10.90
C ARG A 365 19.99 -15.01 10.47
N LYS A 366 19.83 -15.33 9.18
CA LYS A 366 20.12 -16.67 8.64
C LYS A 366 21.62 -16.94 8.65
N GLU A 367 22.44 -15.96 8.28
CA GLU A 367 23.91 -16.03 8.31
C GLU A 367 24.46 -16.33 9.70
N LYS A 368 23.78 -15.92 10.78
CA LYS A 368 24.19 -16.19 12.17
C LYS A 368 23.81 -17.59 12.66
N THR A 369 23.04 -18.37 11.91
CA THR A 369 22.67 -19.73 12.33
C THR A 369 23.84 -20.69 12.15
N LYS A 370 24.04 -21.62 13.11
CA LYS A 370 25.11 -22.63 13.05
C LYS A 370 25.08 -23.44 11.74
N SER A 371 23.89 -23.71 11.21
CA SER A 371 23.72 -24.41 9.92
C SER A 371 24.24 -23.59 8.74
N ALA A 372 23.99 -22.28 8.68
CA ALA A 372 24.48 -21.43 7.59
C ALA A 372 25.99 -21.15 7.69
N GLN A 373 26.55 -21.09 8.90
CA GLN A 373 27.99 -20.91 9.13
C GLN A 373 28.79 -22.17 8.81
N LYS A 374 28.24 -23.35 9.10
CA LYS A 374 28.88 -24.64 8.78
C LYS A 374 28.63 -25.14 7.37
N ASN A 375 27.76 -24.48 6.61
CA ASN A 375 27.49 -24.88 5.23
C ASN A 375 28.63 -24.41 4.32
N GLU A 376 29.48 -25.34 3.92
CA GLU A 376 30.64 -25.12 3.05
C GLU A 376 30.23 -24.66 1.64
N PHE A 377 29.02 -25.00 1.18
CA PHE A 377 28.49 -24.58 -0.12
C PHE A 377 27.83 -23.19 -0.11
N ASN A 378 27.77 -22.53 1.05
CA ASN A 378 27.33 -21.15 1.12
C ASN A 378 28.43 -20.23 0.60
N THR A 379 28.16 -19.56 -0.53
CA THR A 379 29.11 -18.67 -1.20
C THR A 379 29.60 -17.51 -0.34
N ALA A 380 28.84 -17.13 0.70
CA ALA A 380 29.25 -16.10 1.65
C ALA A 380 30.38 -16.56 2.61
N ASN A 381 30.62 -17.86 2.73
CA ASN A 381 31.68 -18.44 3.56
C ASN A 381 32.98 -18.70 2.76
N TRP A 382 32.97 -18.46 1.45
CA TRP A 382 34.14 -18.69 0.60
C TRP A 382 35.16 -17.59 0.83
N LYS A 383 36.44 -17.99 0.93
CA LYS A 383 37.54 -17.04 1.10
C LYS A 383 37.74 -16.26 -0.19
N TYR A 384 37.76 -14.95 -0.07
CA TYR A 384 38.14 -14.03 -1.13
C TYR A 384 39.63 -13.71 -0.99
N ASP A 385 40.37 -13.84 -2.08
CA ASP A 385 41.79 -13.47 -2.15
C ASP A 385 41.92 -12.11 -2.87
N GLU A 386 42.39 -11.09 -2.14
CA GLU A 386 42.53 -9.72 -2.64
C GLU A 386 43.66 -9.58 -3.67
N GLU A 387 44.69 -10.43 -3.62
CA GLU A 387 45.84 -10.33 -4.54
C GLU A 387 45.51 -10.86 -5.93
N THR A 388 44.66 -11.89 -6.01
CA THR A 388 44.33 -12.58 -7.26
C THR A 388 42.92 -12.29 -7.80
N ASP A 389 42.15 -11.43 -7.10
CA ASP A 389 40.71 -11.15 -7.36
C ASP A 389 39.94 -12.44 -7.67
N SER A 390 40.07 -13.43 -6.77
CA SER A 390 39.49 -14.76 -6.96
C SER A 390 38.86 -15.32 -5.68
N PHE A 391 37.85 -16.18 -5.87
CA PHE A 391 37.23 -16.94 -4.77
C PHE A 391 37.63 -18.41 -4.88
N THR A 392 37.90 -19.05 -3.75
CA THR A 392 38.16 -20.49 -3.70
C THR A 392 36.90 -21.25 -3.31
N CYS A 393 36.47 -22.19 -4.16
CA CYS A 393 35.34 -23.05 -3.84
C CYS A 393 35.74 -24.21 -2.90
N PRO A 394 34.78 -24.94 -2.29
CA PRO A 394 35.07 -26.08 -1.40
C PRO A 394 35.80 -27.26 -2.06
N ASN A 395 35.92 -27.25 -3.39
CA ASN A 395 36.66 -28.24 -4.17
C ASN A 395 38.00 -27.67 -4.68
N ASP A 396 38.55 -26.66 -3.99
CA ASP A 396 39.83 -25.98 -4.25
C ASP A 396 40.02 -25.38 -5.65
N GLN A 397 38.93 -25.18 -6.39
CA GLN A 397 38.97 -24.48 -7.67
C GLN A 397 38.75 -22.99 -7.49
N ARG A 398 39.47 -22.20 -8.31
CA ARG A 398 39.38 -20.74 -8.32
C ARG A 398 38.21 -20.28 -9.19
N LEU A 399 37.53 -19.24 -8.72
CA LEU A 399 36.58 -18.47 -9.50
C LEU A 399 37.24 -17.15 -9.88
N ILE A 400 37.46 -16.95 -11.18
CA ILE A 400 38.13 -15.77 -11.74
C ILE A 400 37.07 -14.76 -12.18
N PHE A 401 37.38 -13.48 -12.03
CA PHE A 401 36.58 -12.39 -12.59
C PHE A 401 36.45 -12.51 -14.12
N ARG A 402 35.23 -12.45 -14.65
CA ARG A 402 34.97 -12.54 -16.09
C ARG A 402 34.51 -11.22 -16.71
N HIS A 403 33.48 -10.59 -16.13
CA HIS A 403 32.91 -9.35 -16.64
C HIS A 403 32.01 -8.67 -15.61
N LEU A 404 31.73 -7.38 -15.85
CA LEU A 404 30.69 -6.63 -15.16
C LEU A 404 29.34 -6.90 -15.84
N SER A 405 28.32 -7.18 -15.04
CA SER A 405 26.94 -7.35 -15.47
C SER A 405 26.09 -6.26 -14.84
N HIS A 406 25.46 -5.44 -15.68
CA HIS A 406 24.45 -4.49 -15.24
C HIS A 406 23.08 -5.15 -15.33
N LYS A 407 22.35 -5.17 -14.22
CA LYS A 407 20.95 -5.61 -14.19
C LYS A 407 20.09 -4.49 -13.66
N THR A 408 19.21 -4.01 -14.52
CA THR A 408 18.16 -3.08 -14.14
C THR A 408 16.97 -3.87 -13.64
N ASP A 409 16.62 -3.66 -12.37
CA ASP A 409 15.36 -4.18 -11.83
C ASP A 409 14.18 -3.60 -12.62
N ARG A 410 13.02 -4.27 -12.59
CA ARG A 410 11.77 -3.82 -13.24
C ARG A 410 11.34 -2.38 -12.87
N ASN A 411 11.94 -1.80 -11.82
CA ASN A 411 11.63 -0.46 -11.33
C ASN A 411 12.70 0.60 -11.70
N GLY A 412 13.69 0.26 -12.53
CA GLY A 412 14.69 1.23 -13.01
C GLY A 412 15.96 1.33 -12.15
N PHE A 413 16.05 0.64 -11.01
CA PHE A 413 17.28 0.60 -10.23
C PHE A 413 18.30 -0.34 -10.89
N SER A 414 19.40 0.22 -11.38
CA SER A 414 20.50 -0.53 -11.97
C SER A 414 21.47 -1.02 -10.90
N ARG A 415 21.67 -2.33 -10.86
CA ARG A 415 22.69 -2.98 -10.03
C ARG A 415 23.85 -3.42 -10.88
N GLU A 416 25.04 -3.22 -10.34
CA GLU A 416 26.28 -3.68 -10.94
C GLU A 416 26.74 -4.95 -10.20
N PHE A 417 26.97 -6.01 -10.96
CA PHE A 417 27.44 -7.28 -10.45
C PHE A 417 28.78 -7.63 -11.10
N LYS A 418 29.80 -7.91 -10.29
CA LYS A 418 31.00 -8.61 -10.72
C LYS A 418 30.68 -10.10 -10.87
N VAL A 419 30.83 -10.64 -12.07
CA VAL A 419 30.56 -12.05 -12.35
C VAL A 419 31.88 -12.82 -12.29
N TYR A 420 32.00 -13.67 -11.28
CA TYR A 420 33.09 -14.62 -11.13
C TYR A 420 32.66 -15.98 -11.63
N GLU A 421 33.52 -16.67 -12.38
CA GLU A 421 33.22 -17.98 -12.93
C GLU A 421 34.31 -18.97 -12.56
N CYS A 422 33.88 -20.16 -12.11
CA CYS A 422 34.79 -21.24 -11.76
C CYS A 422 35.55 -21.72 -13.00
N GLU A 423 36.82 -22.06 -12.85
CA GLU A 423 37.66 -22.55 -13.94
C GLU A 423 37.11 -23.84 -14.58
N SER A 424 36.72 -24.85 -13.78
CA SER A 424 36.19 -26.10 -14.34
C SER A 424 35.30 -26.91 -13.38
N CYS A 425 33.98 -26.75 -13.45
CA CYS A 425 33.06 -27.58 -12.67
C CYS A 425 32.76 -28.97 -13.30
N ALA A 426 33.57 -29.42 -14.27
CA ALA A 426 33.39 -30.70 -14.94
C ALA A 426 33.79 -31.87 -14.01
N GLY A 427 32.87 -32.81 -13.76
CA GLY A 427 33.13 -33.98 -12.92
C GLY A 427 33.21 -33.73 -11.40
N CYS A 428 32.80 -32.55 -10.91
CA CYS A 428 32.86 -32.24 -9.48
C CYS A 428 31.89 -33.13 -8.66
N PRO A 429 32.37 -33.83 -7.61
CA PRO A 429 31.53 -34.72 -6.79
C PRO A 429 30.46 -33.96 -5.99
N PHE A 430 30.67 -32.66 -5.73
CA PHE A 430 29.76 -31.81 -4.98
C PHE A 430 28.83 -30.97 -5.86
N ARG A 431 28.74 -31.26 -7.16
CA ARG A 431 27.98 -30.44 -8.12
C ARG A 431 26.49 -30.35 -7.77
N SER A 432 25.89 -31.45 -7.30
CA SER A 432 24.48 -31.55 -6.91
C SER A 432 24.11 -30.61 -5.75
N GLU A 433 25.05 -30.38 -4.82
CA GLU A 433 24.87 -29.51 -3.66
C GLU A 433 25.34 -28.08 -3.91
N CYS A 434 26.37 -27.90 -4.75
CA CYS A 434 26.99 -26.61 -5.04
C CYS A 434 26.22 -25.78 -6.09
N THR A 435 25.65 -26.40 -7.13
CA THR A 435 25.07 -25.66 -8.26
C THR A 435 23.80 -26.28 -8.84
N LYS A 436 22.84 -25.44 -9.24
CA LYS A 436 21.66 -25.85 -10.03
C LYS A 436 21.84 -25.61 -11.54
N ALA A 437 23.06 -25.33 -11.99
CA ALA A 437 23.34 -25.03 -13.39
C ALA A 437 23.34 -26.32 -14.21
N LYS A 438 22.80 -26.28 -15.44
CA LYS A 438 22.81 -27.42 -16.38
C LYS A 438 24.23 -28.00 -16.50
N GLU A 439 24.34 -29.32 -16.64
CA GLU A 439 25.62 -30.00 -16.88
C GLU A 439 26.35 -29.36 -18.08
N GLY A 440 27.66 -29.16 -17.93
CA GLY A 440 28.49 -28.40 -18.88
C GLY A 440 28.68 -26.91 -18.56
N ASN A 441 27.87 -26.32 -17.67
CA ASN A 441 28.07 -24.93 -17.24
C ASN A 441 28.81 -24.83 -15.89
N ASN A 442 29.69 -23.85 -15.76
CA ASN A 442 30.43 -23.57 -14.52
C ASN A 442 29.58 -22.77 -13.52
N ARG A 443 29.93 -22.89 -12.23
CA ARG A 443 29.34 -22.07 -11.17
C ARG A 443 29.71 -20.61 -11.42
N LYS A 444 28.68 -19.76 -11.53
CA LYS A 444 28.83 -18.31 -11.56
C LYS A 444 28.45 -17.72 -10.21
N LEU A 445 29.32 -16.87 -9.68
CA LEU A 445 29.08 -16.07 -8.49
C LEU A 445 28.87 -14.62 -8.92
N LEU A 446 27.77 -14.03 -8.49
CA LEU A 446 27.46 -12.62 -8.75
C LEU A 446 27.70 -11.86 -7.44
N LEU A 447 28.76 -11.06 -7.42
CA LEU A 447 29.09 -10.20 -6.27
C LEU A 447 28.63 -8.78 -6.57
N ASN A 448 27.89 -8.18 -5.65
CA ASN A 448 27.63 -6.74 -5.68
C ASN A 448 28.46 -6.08 -4.57
N GLU A 449 29.55 -5.41 -4.96
CA GLU A 449 30.48 -4.79 -4.02
C GLU A 449 29.84 -3.70 -3.17
N LYS A 450 28.96 -2.88 -3.76
CA LYS A 450 28.25 -1.80 -3.03
C LYS A 450 27.38 -2.39 -1.94
N TRP A 451 26.63 -3.44 -2.29
CA TRP A 451 25.77 -4.15 -1.35
C TRP A 451 26.56 -4.82 -0.23
N GLU A 452 27.68 -5.49 -0.53
CA GLU A 452 28.52 -6.11 0.51
C GLU A 452 29.15 -5.07 1.44
N LYS A 453 29.68 -3.96 0.90
CA LYS A 453 30.19 -2.84 1.72
C LYS A 453 29.11 -2.26 2.64
N GLN A 454 27.88 -2.12 2.14
CA GLN A 454 26.75 -1.67 2.95
C GLN A 454 26.40 -2.68 4.05
N LYS A 455 26.35 -3.98 3.74
CA LYS A 455 26.12 -5.02 4.76
C LYS A 455 27.17 -4.99 5.86
N GLU A 456 28.44 -4.83 5.49
CA GLU A 456 29.53 -4.78 6.47
C GLU A 456 29.40 -3.57 7.39
N LYS A 457 29.13 -2.39 6.84
CA LYS A 457 28.82 -1.19 7.64
C LYS A 457 27.66 -1.44 8.62
N ILE A 458 26.57 -2.06 8.15
CA ILE A 458 25.41 -2.40 8.99
C ILE A 458 25.78 -3.44 10.08
N ARG A 459 26.64 -4.41 9.79
CA ARG A 459 27.13 -5.38 10.80
C ARG A 459 27.93 -4.67 11.88
N THR A 460 28.85 -3.79 11.52
CA THR A 460 29.63 -2.98 12.46
C THR A 460 28.73 -2.12 13.32
N LEU A 461 27.79 -1.39 12.70
CA LEU A 461 26.80 -0.57 13.40
C LEU A 461 25.91 -1.39 14.34
N LEU A 462 25.46 -2.58 13.97
CA LEU A 462 24.61 -3.40 14.84
C LEU A 462 25.39 -4.14 15.94
N SER A 463 26.71 -4.25 15.81
CA SER A 463 27.58 -4.90 16.80
C SER A 463 28.05 -3.94 17.89
N ASP A 464 28.05 -2.63 17.61
CA ASP A 464 28.28 -1.59 18.61
C ASP A 464 27.17 -1.60 19.69
N GLU A 465 27.55 -1.40 20.95
CA GLU A 465 26.69 -1.57 22.11
C GLU A 465 25.56 -0.53 22.12
N LYS A 466 25.85 0.72 21.75
CA LYS A 466 24.88 1.81 21.77
C LYS A 466 23.78 1.59 20.72
N THR A 467 24.18 1.45 19.47
CA THR A 467 23.30 1.23 18.31
C THR A 467 22.61 -0.13 18.35
N GLY A 468 23.27 -1.16 18.88
CA GLY A 468 22.67 -2.47 19.15
C GLY A 468 21.51 -2.39 20.15
N LYS A 469 21.67 -1.62 21.24
CA LYS A 469 20.59 -1.35 22.21
C LYS A 469 19.43 -0.59 21.57
N VAL A 470 19.72 0.44 20.75
CA VAL A 470 18.69 1.18 20.00
C VAL A 470 17.91 0.25 19.07
N TYR A 471 18.59 -0.59 18.29
CA TYR A 471 17.91 -1.59 17.44
C TYR A 471 17.06 -2.58 18.25
N GLY A 472 17.54 -3.00 19.43
CA GLY A 472 16.81 -3.89 20.33
C GLY A 472 15.44 -3.33 20.78
N ARG A 473 15.34 -2.01 20.98
CA ARG A 473 14.09 -1.33 21.36
C ARG A 473 12.99 -1.47 20.31
N ARG A 474 13.31 -1.77 19.04
CA ARG A 474 12.33 -1.94 17.95
C ARG A 474 11.20 -2.91 18.29
N LYS A 475 11.53 -4.03 18.96
CA LYS A 475 10.53 -5.05 19.35
C LYS A 475 9.52 -4.50 20.37
N ILE A 476 9.95 -3.58 21.22
CA ILE A 476 9.15 -3.02 22.32
C ILE A 476 8.39 -1.77 21.86
N ASP A 477 8.91 -1.06 20.86
CA ASP A 477 8.33 0.22 20.43
C ASP A 477 7.15 0.01 19.47
N VAL A 478 7.35 -0.72 18.37
CA VAL A 478 6.35 -0.75 17.30
C VAL A 478 5.26 -1.81 17.52
N GLU A 479 5.63 -2.98 18.05
CA GLU A 479 4.69 -4.11 18.21
C GLU A 479 3.49 -3.76 19.11
N PRO A 480 3.68 -3.08 20.27
CA PRO A 480 2.55 -2.70 21.11
C PRO A 480 1.59 -1.75 20.41
N VAL A 481 2.09 -0.80 19.60
CA VAL A 481 1.21 0.14 18.87
C VAL A 481 0.25 -0.61 17.95
N PHE A 482 0.75 -1.60 17.19
CA PHE A 482 -0.12 -2.44 16.37
C PHE A 482 -1.02 -3.35 17.19
N GLY A 483 -0.55 -3.86 18.33
CA GLY A 483 -1.38 -4.60 19.29
C GLY A 483 -2.55 -3.78 19.81
N TYR A 484 -2.29 -2.53 20.23
CA TYR A 484 -3.32 -1.61 20.67
C TYR A 484 -4.30 -1.27 19.55
N LEU A 485 -3.82 -1.01 18.33
CA LEU A 485 -4.67 -0.72 17.19
C LEU A 485 -5.59 -1.90 16.81
N LYS A 486 -5.03 -3.12 16.70
CA LYS A 486 -5.77 -4.28 16.17
C LYS A 486 -6.56 -5.02 17.25
N ALA A 487 -5.96 -5.28 18.40
CA ALA A 487 -6.57 -6.08 19.47
C ALA A 487 -7.40 -5.21 20.43
N ASN A 488 -6.85 -4.10 20.90
CA ASN A 488 -7.52 -3.29 21.94
C ASN A 488 -8.50 -2.26 21.39
N LEU A 489 -8.20 -1.67 20.23
CA LEU A 489 -9.15 -0.79 19.52
C LEU A 489 -10.11 -1.62 18.65
N GLY A 490 -9.69 -2.80 18.18
CA GLY A 490 -10.46 -3.63 17.25
C GLY A 490 -10.43 -3.13 15.81
N PHE A 491 -9.47 -2.26 15.45
CA PHE A 491 -9.39 -1.65 14.13
C PHE A 491 -8.60 -2.53 13.15
N THR A 492 -9.32 -3.47 12.50
CA THR A 492 -8.74 -4.44 11.56
C THR A 492 -9.14 -4.19 10.11
N ARG A 493 -10.19 -3.38 9.89
CA ARG A 493 -10.77 -3.08 8.57
C ARG A 493 -11.21 -1.63 8.49
N PHE A 494 -10.96 -1.00 7.35
CA PHE A 494 -11.42 0.36 7.06
C PHE A 494 -12.94 0.41 6.83
N SER A 495 -13.56 1.51 7.23
CA SER A 495 -14.99 1.79 6.96
C SER A 495 -15.17 2.59 5.67
N VAL A 496 -14.13 3.28 5.22
CA VAL A 496 -14.16 4.12 4.01
C VAL A 496 -13.43 3.47 2.83
N ARG A 497 -13.62 4.02 1.63
CA ARG A 497 -12.98 3.59 0.39
C ARG A 497 -12.15 4.73 -0.20
N ARG A 498 -11.19 4.41 -1.06
CA ARG A 498 -10.20 5.35 -1.65
C ARG A 498 -9.08 5.73 -0.69
N LYS A 499 -7.87 5.88 -1.26
CA LYS A 499 -6.62 6.08 -0.52
C LYS A 499 -6.68 7.29 0.41
N GLU A 500 -7.15 8.43 -0.08
CA GLU A 500 -7.19 9.69 0.70
C GLU A 500 -8.10 9.60 1.92
N ARG A 501 -9.27 8.99 1.75
CA ARG A 501 -10.24 8.81 2.84
C ARG A 501 -9.73 7.81 3.86
N VAL A 502 -9.10 6.73 3.39
CA VAL A 502 -8.46 5.70 4.22
C VAL A 502 -7.32 6.30 5.04
N HIS A 503 -6.53 7.20 4.45
CA HIS A 503 -5.48 7.93 5.16
C HIS A 503 -6.07 8.72 6.34
N ASN A 504 -7.14 9.48 6.14
CA ASN A 504 -7.79 10.22 7.23
C ASN A 504 -8.33 9.29 8.33
N GLU A 505 -9.02 8.21 7.94
CA GLU A 505 -9.56 7.24 8.91
C GLU A 505 -8.43 6.60 9.75
N MET A 506 -7.29 6.29 9.11
CA MET A 506 -6.12 5.77 9.81
C MET A 506 -5.53 6.78 10.80
N GLY A 507 -5.46 8.05 10.42
CA GLY A 507 -4.99 9.12 11.31
C GLY A 507 -5.83 9.25 12.58
N PHE A 508 -7.16 9.20 12.46
CA PHE A 508 -8.05 9.18 13.63
C PHE A 508 -7.81 7.95 14.52
N ALA A 509 -7.67 6.76 13.93
CA ALA A 509 -7.44 5.53 14.68
C ALA A 509 -6.10 5.54 15.43
N LEU A 510 -5.02 5.98 14.78
CA LEU A 510 -3.69 6.08 15.40
C LEU A 510 -3.66 7.14 16.50
N MET A 511 -4.26 8.31 16.27
CA MET A 511 -4.32 9.35 17.29
C MET A 511 -5.18 8.93 18.49
N ALA A 512 -6.27 8.19 18.26
CA ALA A 512 -7.05 7.61 19.35
C ALA A 512 -6.24 6.61 20.19
N VAL A 513 -5.39 5.77 19.56
CA VAL A 513 -4.47 4.88 20.29
C VAL A 513 -3.47 5.69 21.13
N ASN A 514 -2.88 6.73 20.54
CA ASN A 514 -1.97 7.62 21.26
C ASN A 514 -2.62 8.27 22.48
N LEU A 515 -3.84 8.79 22.35
CA LEU A 515 -4.59 9.44 23.42
C LEU A 515 -4.99 8.47 24.54
N ARG A 516 -5.42 7.24 24.20
CA ARG A 516 -5.68 6.18 25.20
C ARG A 516 -4.43 5.87 26.02
N LYS A 517 -3.27 5.86 25.37
CA LYS A 517 -2.01 5.60 26.04
C LYS A 517 -1.57 6.78 26.92
N LEU A 518 -1.69 8.00 26.42
CA LEU A 518 -1.34 9.21 27.19
C LEU A 518 -2.20 9.31 28.46
N THR A 519 -3.51 9.14 28.33
CA THR A 519 -4.43 9.12 29.48
C THR A 519 -4.11 8.03 30.48
N ALA A 520 -3.81 6.81 30.03
CA ALA A 520 -3.43 5.72 30.94
C ALA A 520 -2.11 5.97 31.69
N ARG A 521 -1.17 6.76 31.13
CA ARG A 521 0.09 7.11 31.80
C ARG A 521 -0.04 8.28 32.78
N ASN A 522 -0.95 9.21 32.53
CA ASN A 522 -1.23 10.33 33.43
C ASN A 522 -2.08 9.92 34.65
N VAL A 523 -2.45 8.63 34.75
CA VAL A 523 -3.05 8.03 35.96
C VAL A 523 -1.91 7.55 36.87
N ILE A 524 -1.21 8.49 37.52
CA ILE A 524 -0.36 8.22 38.68
C ILE A 524 -0.61 9.32 39.72
#